data_AF-A0A7I7WHU2-F1
#
_entry.id   AF-A0A7I7WHU2-F1
#
_cell.length_a   1.000
_cell.length_b   1.000
_cell.length_c   1.000
_cell.angle_alpha   90.00
_cell.angle_beta   90.00
_cell.angle_gamma   90.00
#
_symmetry.space_group_name_H-M   'P 1'
#
loop_
_entity.id
_entity.type
_entity.pdbx_description
1 polymer ?
#
loop_
_entity_poly.entity_id
_entity_poly.type
_entity_poly.pdbx_seq_one_letter_code
_entity_poly.pdbx_strand_id
1 'polypeptide(L)'
;MPASVKPVPIGQGLWTVTVTNASSGPITDLEVDVYGVDRDGDRLEDSCYPAKGKISVQELSREILSGGMSGTLDAIGSRAPSLYPPGIVAMPANLGAYGGMVTDHIMTAPGLSSFLRNAQQQMVDKYPQVISRDQSAEVLYSAPGAVEVRVDLEFADDVGNLWRRRHGRQPEPVMEGEDS
;
A
#
# COMPACT_ATOMS: atom_id res chain seq x y z
N MET A 1 6.60 8.22 -14.01
CA MET A 1 6.26 8.25 -12.58
C MET A 1 5.32 7.12 -12.24
N PRO A 2 5.75 6.06 -11.53
CA PRO A 2 4.88 4.97 -11.11
C PRO A 2 4.12 5.30 -9.82
N ALA A 3 2.90 4.78 -9.75
CA ALA A 3 2.11 4.68 -8.53
C ALA A 3 1.64 3.23 -8.46
N SER A 4 1.70 2.66 -7.27
CA SER A 4 1.28 1.29 -7.01
C SER A 4 0.16 1.29 -5.98
N VAL A 5 -0.82 0.45 -6.24
CA VAL A 5 -1.98 0.25 -5.37
C VAL A 5 -2.00 -1.22 -4.99
N LYS A 6 -2.07 -1.51 -3.70
CA LYS A 6 -2.06 -2.89 -3.18
C LYS A 6 -3.16 -3.06 -2.13
N PRO A 7 -4.03 -4.08 -2.26
CA PRO A 7 -4.96 -4.40 -1.19
C PRO A 7 -4.19 -4.88 0.04
N VAL A 8 -4.61 -4.46 1.22
CA VAL A 8 -4.07 -4.94 2.49
C VAL A 8 -4.88 -6.18 2.89
N PRO A 9 -4.23 -7.31 3.20
CA PRO A 9 -4.92 -8.57 3.49
C PRO A 9 -5.60 -8.60 4.87
N ILE A 10 -5.58 -7.49 5.60
CA ILE A 10 -6.10 -7.35 6.96
C ILE A 10 -6.90 -6.05 6.98
N GLY A 11 -8.13 -6.11 7.51
CA GLY A 11 -9.05 -4.99 7.45
C GLY A 11 -9.77 -4.96 6.12
N GLN A 12 -11.09 -5.11 6.14
CA GLN A 12 -11.90 -5.10 4.93
C GLN A 12 -11.79 -3.76 4.20
N GLY A 13 -11.42 -3.81 2.92
CA GLY A 13 -11.37 -2.63 2.05
C GLY A 13 -10.22 -1.68 2.34
N LEU A 14 -9.10 -2.15 2.91
CA LEU A 14 -7.90 -1.35 3.09
C LEU A 14 -6.94 -1.48 1.89
N TRP A 15 -6.36 -0.37 1.47
CA TRP A 15 -5.50 -0.27 0.29
C TRP A 15 -4.29 0.62 0.58
N THR A 16 -3.09 0.10 0.33
CA THR A 16 -1.86 0.90 0.37
C THR A 16 -1.64 1.53 -0.99
N VAL A 17 -1.50 2.85 -1.01
CA VAL A 17 -1.18 3.61 -2.22
C VAL A 17 0.19 4.27 -2.09
N THR A 18 1.13 3.83 -2.91
CA THR A 18 2.51 4.32 -2.92
C THR A 18 2.77 5.10 -4.21
N VAL A 19 3.22 6.34 -4.09
CA VAL A 19 3.69 7.18 -5.18
C VAL A 19 5.21 7.23 -5.14
N THR A 20 5.87 6.87 -6.25
CA THR A 20 7.34 6.83 -6.34
C THR A 20 7.81 7.83 -7.38
N ASN A 21 8.71 8.73 -6.99
CA ASN A 21 9.37 9.61 -7.93
C ASN A 21 10.53 8.86 -8.61
N ALA A 22 10.28 8.43 -9.85
CA ALA A 22 11.28 7.80 -10.72
C ALA A 22 11.84 8.76 -11.80
N SER A 23 11.65 10.07 -11.63
CA SER A 23 12.22 11.08 -12.53
C SER A 23 13.69 11.37 -12.19
N SER A 24 14.36 12.20 -12.99
CA SER A 24 15.76 12.57 -12.78
C SER A 24 15.97 13.59 -11.64
N GLY A 25 14.91 14.30 -11.23
CA GLY A 25 14.94 15.38 -10.25
C GLY A 25 13.83 15.22 -9.19
N PRO A 26 13.72 16.16 -8.23
CA PRO A 26 12.56 16.22 -7.35
C PRO A 26 11.29 16.56 -8.14
N ILE A 27 10.15 16.10 -7.66
CA ILE A 27 8.84 16.61 -8.09
C ILE A 27 8.28 17.53 -7.01
N THR A 28 7.55 18.56 -7.41
CA THR A 28 6.86 19.50 -6.51
C THR A 28 5.37 19.56 -6.83
N ASP A 29 4.62 20.27 -6.00
CA ASP A 29 3.18 20.53 -6.19
C ASP A 29 2.38 19.24 -6.45
N LEU A 30 2.77 18.16 -5.76
CA LEU A 30 2.15 16.86 -5.91
C LEU A 30 0.70 16.90 -5.41
N GLU A 31 -0.23 16.69 -6.32
CA GLU A 31 -1.62 16.39 -6.06
C GLU A 31 -1.92 14.93 -6.40
N VAL A 32 -2.63 14.26 -5.50
CA VAL A 32 -2.96 12.84 -5.64
C VAL A 32 -4.46 12.67 -5.43
N ASP A 33 -5.15 12.26 -6.50
CA ASP A 33 -6.55 11.87 -6.45
C ASP A 33 -6.65 10.34 -6.38
N VAL A 34 -7.13 9.83 -5.25
CA VAL A 34 -7.31 8.40 -5.00
C VAL A 34 -8.79 8.10 -4.89
N TYR A 35 -9.25 7.13 -5.67
CA TYR A 35 -10.66 6.76 -5.71
C TYR A 35 -10.88 5.25 -5.84
N GLY A 36 -11.95 4.78 -5.22
CA GLY A 36 -12.45 3.42 -5.38
C GLY A 36 -13.29 3.32 -6.65
N VAL A 37 -13.26 2.14 -7.27
CA VAL A 37 -14.10 1.77 -8.41
C VAL A 37 -14.90 0.54 -8.02
N ASP A 38 -16.19 0.52 -8.35
CA ASP A 38 -17.08 -0.61 -8.08
C ASP A 38 -17.07 -1.66 -9.21
N ARG A 39 -17.96 -2.64 -9.11
CA ARG A 39 -18.06 -3.75 -10.09
C ARG A 39 -18.54 -3.30 -11.46
N ASP A 40 -19.32 -2.23 -11.50
CA ASP A 40 -19.89 -1.67 -12.72
C ASP A 40 -18.87 -0.76 -13.43
N GLY A 41 -17.78 -0.44 -12.74
CA GLY A 41 -16.68 0.40 -13.24
C GLY A 41 -16.85 1.87 -12.86
N ASP A 42 -17.84 2.18 -12.02
CA ASP A 42 -18.15 3.53 -11.59
C ASP A 42 -17.28 3.94 -10.40
N ARG A 43 -16.95 5.23 -10.36
CA ARG A 43 -16.20 5.81 -9.24
C ARG A 43 -17.10 5.82 -8.01
N LEU A 44 -16.62 5.23 -6.93
CA LEU A 44 -17.30 5.32 -5.65
C LEU A 44 -17.08 6.72 -5.05
N GLU A 45 -18.15 7.49 -4.96
CA GLU A 45 -18.14 8.79 -4.29
C GLU A 45 -18.09 8.62 -2.77
N ASP A 46 -17.30 9.47 -2.09
CA ASP A 46 -17.15 9.56 -0.63
C ASP A 46 -16.73 8.28 0.13
N SER A 47 -16.51 7.15 -0.56
CA SER A 47 -16.15 5.88 0.08
C SER A 47 -14.65 5.62 0.12
N CYS A 48 -13.84 6.39 -0.62
CA CYS A 48 -12.39 6.25 -0.64
C CYS A 48 -11.74 7.42 0.13
N TYR A 49 -11.08 7.12 1.24
CA TYR A 49 -10.45 8.16 2.07
C TYR A 49 -9.20 7.66 2.81
N PRO A 50 -8.26 8.55 3.17
CA PRO A 50 -7.13 8.20 4.02
C PRO A 50 -7.59 7.58 5.33
N ALA A 51 -6.99 6.45 5.69
CA ALA A 51 -7.47 5.58 6.75
C ALA A 51 -6.98 5.98 8.15
N LYS A 52 -6.04 6.94 8.24
CA LYS A 52 -5.51 7.46 9.51
C LYS A 52 -6.65 7.94 10.40
N GLY A 53 -6.70 7.44 11.64
CA GLY A 53 -7.72 7.82 12.62
C GLY A 53 -9.14 7.28 12.34
N LYS A 54 -9.35 6.59 11.22
CA LYS A 54 -10.65 6.00 10.83
C LYS A 54 -10.67 4.47 10.88
N ILE A 55 -9.52 3.83 11.11
CA ILE A 55 -9.43 2.38 11.35
C ILE A 55 -9.62 2.10 12.84
N SER A 56 -10.52 1.18 13.18
CA SER A 56 -10.65 0.66 14.54
C SER A 56 -9.55 -0.37 14.84
N VAL A 57 -8.61 -0.01 15.71
CA VAL A 57 -7.58 -0.95 16.19
C VAL A 57 -8.19 -2.18 16.85
N GLN A 58 -9.32 -2.00 17.55
CA GLN A 58 -9.98 -3.09 18.25
C GLN A 58 -10.57 -4.09 17.27
N GLU A 59 -11.25 -3.63 16.23
CA GLU A 59 -11.81 -4.50 15.18
C GLU A 59 -10.70 -5.17 14.39
N LEU A 60 -9.66 -4.42 13.99
CA LEU A 60 -8.51 -4.98 13.30
C LEU A 60 -7.79 -6.06 14.13
N SER A 61 -7.61 -5.81 15.44
CA SER A 61 -7.02 -6.81 16.33
C SER A 61 -7.90 -8.06 16.50
N ARG A 62 -9.23 -7.89 16.57
CA ARG A 62 -10.16 -9.02 16.59
C ARG A 62 -10.08 -9.80 15.29
N GLU A 63 -10.10 -9.13 14.15
CA GLU A 63 -9.98 -9.76 12.83
C GLU A 63 -8.68 -10.54 12.69
N ILE A 64 -7.54 -9.99 13.09
CA ILE A 64 -6.25 -10.68 13.07
C ILE A 64 -6.29 -11.93 13.96
N LEU A 65 -6.84 -11.81 15.18
CA LEU A 65 -6.91 -12.92 16.14
C LEU A 65 -7.95 -13.98 15.75
N SER A 66 -9.07 -13.58 15.14
CA SER A 66 -10.13 -14.49 14.68
C SER A 66 -9.87 -15.08 13.29
N GLY A 67 -9.08 -14.38 12.48
CA GLY A 67 -8.74 -14.68 11.09
C GLY A 67 -7.36 -15.32 10.91
N GLY A 68 -6.62 -15.56 12.00
CA GLY A 68 -5.44 -16.41 12.00
C GLY A 68 -5.78 -17.82 11.50
N MET A 69 -5.49 -18.08 10.22
CA MET A 69 -5.50 -19.39 9.54
C MET A 69 -6.86 -20.05 9.26
N SER A 70 -7.75 -19.40 8.51
CA SER A 70 -8.90 -20.10 7.86
C SER A 70 -8.81 -20.23 6.32
N GLY A 71 -7.69 -19.88 5.68
CA GLY A 71 -7.66 -19.78 4.21
C GLY A 71 -6.52 -20.44 3.40
N THR A 72 -5.37 -20.81 3.98
CA THR A 72 -4.19 -21.15 3.12
C THR A 72 -3.35 -22.36 3.53
N LEU A 73 -3.75 -23.15 4.54
CA LEU A 73 -2.97 -24.33 4.96
C LEU A 73 -3.62 -25.69 4.70
N ASP A 74 -4.85 -25.75 4.20
CA ASP A 74 -5.47 -27.03 3.83
C ASP A 74 -5.01 -27.56 2.45
N ALA A 75 -4.30 -26.76 1.66
CA ALA A 75 -3.87 -27.16 0.31
C ALA A 75 -2.41 -27.64 0.19
N ILE A 76 -1.60 -27.56 1.25
CA ILE A 76 -0.19 -28.03 1.24
C ILE A 76 0.00 -29.28 2.13
N GLY A 77 -1.10 -29.94 2.50
CA GLY A 77 -1.09 -31.14 3.36
C GLY A 77 -1.06 -32.48 2.63
N SER A 78 -1.13 -32.53 1.29
CA SER A 78 -1.23 -33.82 0.58
C SER A 78 -0.66 -33.76 -0.83
N ARG A 79 0.67 -33.81 -0.96
CA ARG A 79 1.45 -34.46 -2.05
C ARG A 79 2.83 -33.80 -2.19
N ALA A 80 3.83 -34.35 -1.52
CA ALA A 80 5.21 -34.27 -1.98
C ALA A 80 6.00 -35.45 -1.39
N PRO A 81 6.36 -36.47 -2.19
CA PRO A 81 7.39 -37.42 -1.81
C PRO A 81 8.76 -36.74 -1.77
N SER A 82 9.47 -36.95 -0.67
CA SER A 82 10.88 -36.68 -0.35
C SER A 82 11.82 -36.59 -1.56
N LEU A 83 12.63 -35.52 -1.64
CA LEU A 83 13.88 -35.46 -2.42
C LEU A 83 14.72 -34.22 -2.06
N TYR A 84 15.53 -34.27 -0.98
CA TYR A 84 16.74 -33.44 -0.86
C TYR A 84 17.83 -34.18 -0.04
N PRO A 85 19.06 -34.31 -0.57
CA PRO A 85 20.19 -34.97 0.11
C PRO A 85 20.97 -33.99 1.03
N PRO A 86 21.76 -34.49 2.00
CA PRO A 86 22.40 -33.65 3.01
C PRO A 86 23.76 -33.10 2.54
N GLY A 87 23.93 -31.78 2.65
CA GLY A 87 25.22 -31.11 2.86
C GLY A 87 25.84 -30.40 1.65
N ILE A 88 25.67 -29.07 1.55
CA ILE A 88 26.72 -28.11 1.16
C ILE A 88 26.41 -26.72 1.76
N VAL A 89 27.47 -25.99 2.08
CA VAL A 89 27.65 -24.79 2.93
C VAL A 89 27.58 -23.48 2.12
N ALA A 90 27.03 -22.39 2.69
CA ALA A 90 27.57 -21.00 2.68
C ALA A 90 26.52 -19.93 3.08
N MET A 91 26.71 -19.28 4.23
CA MET A 91 26.26 -17.91 4.55
C MET A 91 27.45 -16.96 4.27
N PRO A 92 27.29 -15.72 3.75
CA PRO A 92 26.45 -14.70 4.36
C PRO A 92 25.79 -13.65 3.40
N ALA A 93 25.08 -12.70 4.04
CA ALA A 93 24.72 -11.34 3.63
C ALA A 93 23.27 -11.06 3.17
N ASN A 94 22.53 -10.52 4.15
CA ASN A 94 21.56 -9.42 4.05
C ASN A 94 20.05 -9.72 3.87
N LEU A 95 19.35 -9.53 4.99
CA LEU A 95 18.04 -8.85 5.13
C LEU A 95 16.76 -9.49 4.54
N GLY A 96 16.73 -10.81 4.32
CA GLY A 96 15.48 -11.53 4.03
C GLY A 96 14.92 -12.38 5.19
N ALA A 97 15.76 -12.76 6.16
CA ALA A 97 15.49 -13.93 7.01
C ALA A 97 15.02 -13.65 8.45
N TYR A 98 14.91 -12.38 8.87
CA TYR A 98 14.38 -12.00 10.19
C TYR A 98 12.91 -11.54 10.16
N GLY A 99 12.24 -11.59 9.00
CA GLY A 99 10.81 -11.31 8.90
C GLY A 99 9.94 -12.45 9.44
N GLY A 100 10.28 -13.71 9.14
CA GLY A 100 9.41 -14.85 9.40
C GLY A 100 9.26 -15.26 10.88
N MET A 101 10.33 -15.18 11.67
CA MET A 101 10.28 -15.58 13.09
C MET A 101 9.79 -14.47 14.03
N VAL A 102 9.85 -13.20 13.60
CA VAL A 102 9.40 -12.05 14.40
C VAL A 102 7.89 -11.81 14.24
N THR A 103 7.33 -12.08 13.06
CA THR A 103 5.90 -11.92 12.81
C THR A 103 5.04 -12.86 13.67
N ASP A 104 5.49 -14.10 13.88
CA ASP A 104 4.72 -15.12 14.61
C ASP A 104 4.53 -14.78 16.11
N HIS A 105 5.55 -14.15 16.73
CA HIS A 105 5.49 -13.75 18.14
C HIS A 105 4.78 -12.40 18.39
N ILE A 106 4.68 -11.53 17.39
CA ILE A 106 3.97 -10.25 17.53
C ILE A 106 2.45 -10.46 17.41
N MET A 107 2.00 -11.43 16.60
CA MET A 107 0.58 -11.68 16.34
C MET A 107 -0.18 -12.31 17.52
N THR A 108 0.52 -12.87 18.51
CA THR A 108 -0.07 -13.54 19.68
C THR A 108 0.06 -12.76 21.00
N ALA A 109 0.71 -11.58 20.97
CA ALA A 109 1.11 -10.88 22.18
C ALA A 109 0.05 -9.87 22.72
N PRO A 110 -0.06 -9.70 24.06
CA PRO A 110 -0.82 -8.62 24.70
C PRO A 110 -0.45 -7.20 24.23
N GLY A 111 0.71 -7.04 23.57
CA GLY A 111 1.21 -5.78 23.03
C GLY A 111 0.71 -5.41 21.62
N LEU A 112 -0.01 -6.29 20.92
CA LEU A 112 -0.47 -6.05 19.54
C LEU A 112 -1.31 -4.77 19.41
N SER A 113 -2.23 -4.53 20.35
CA SER A 113 -3.10 -3.34 20.32
C SER A 113 -2.31 -2.02 20.50
N SER A 114 -1.25 -2.04 21.29
CA SER A 114 -0.37 -0.88 21.48
C SER A 114 0.53 -0.66 20.28
N PHE A 115 1.03 -1.74 19.68
CA PHE A 115 1.77 -1.66 18.42
C PHE A 115 0.92 -1.07 17.30
N LEU A 116 -0.31 -1.56 17.11
CA LEU A 116 -1.24 -1.05 16.10
C LEU A 116 -1.60 0.42 16.34
N ARG A 117 -1.81 0.84 17.59
CA ARG A 117 -2.03 2.27 17.92
C ARG A 117 -0.82 3.13 17.57
N ASN A 118 0.39 2.69 17.91
CA ASN A 118 1.61 3.42 17.56
C ASN A 118 1.80 3.50 16.04
N ALA A 119 1.55 2.40 15.33
CA ALA A 119 1.56 2.38 13.87
C ALA A 119 0.54 3.38 13.29
N GLN A 120 -0.69 3.41 13.82
CA GLN A 120 -1.70 4.38 13.41
C GLN A 120 -1.30 5.84 13.65
N GLN A 121 -0.59 6.13 14.73
CA GLN A 121 -0.10 7.48 15.01
C GLN A 121 0.96 7.92 14.00
N GLN A 122 1.77 6.99 13.51
CA GLN A 122 2.81 7.24 12.51
C GLN A 122 2.27 7.27 11.08
N MET A 123 1.05 6.81 10.85
CA MET A 123 0.41 6.91 9.54
C MET A 123 0.31 8.37 9.10
N VAL A 124 0.54 8.60 7.81
CA VAL A 124 0.24 9.87 7.16
C VAL A 124 -1.16 9.82 6.56
N ASP A 125 -1.84 10.95 6.56
CA ASP A 125 -3.17 11.15 5.99
C ASP A 125 -3.14 11.87 4.64
N LYS A 126 -1.96 12.34 4.22
CA LYS A 126 -1.75 13.02 2.96
C LYS A 126 -0.33 12.80 2.44
N TYR A 127 -0.18 12.92 1.13
CA TYR A 127 1.12 12.94 0.49
C TYR A 127 1.87 14.24 0.78
N PRO A 128 3.21 14.21 0.87
CA PRO A 128 4.00 15.44 0.85
C PRO A 128 3.89 16.11 -0.52
N GLN A 129 3.92 17.44 -0.56
CA GLN A 129 3.92 18.18 -1.84
C GLN A 129 5.20 17.99 -2.65
N VAL A 130 6.28 17.57 -2.00
CA VAL A 130 7.59 17.35 -2.64
C VAL A 130 8.04 15.93 -2.39
N ILE A 131 8.40 15.22 -3.46
CA ILE A 131 9.05 13.91 -3.39
C ILE A 131 10.40 14.01 -4.09
N SER A 132 11.48 13.87 -3.33
CA SER A 132 12.84 13.85 -3.89
C SER A 132 13.02 12.69 -4.87
N ARG A 133 14.02 12.83 -5.74
CA ARG A 133 14.43 11.79 -6.68
C ARG A 133 14.59 10.43 -5.96
N ASP A 134 14.08 9.37 -6.58
CA ASP A 134 14.17 7.99 -6.11
C ASP A 134 13.52 7.73 -4.74
N GLN A 135 12.74 8.68 -4.22
CA GLN A 135 11.96 8.52 -2.99
C GLN A 135 10.51 8.11 -3.30
N SER A 136 9.84 7.59 -2.26
CA SER A 136 8.44 7.22 -2.32
C SER A 136 7.67 7.79 -1.13
N ALA A 137 6.39 8.07 -1.34
CA ALA A 137 5.45 8.42 -0.29
C ALA A 137 4.30 7.41 -0.31
N GLU A 138 3.82 7.03 0.87
CA GLU A 138 2.81 6.00 1.04
C GLU A 138 1.69 6.51 1.95
N VAL A 139 0.44 6.28 1.54
CA VAL A 139 -0.75 6.56 2.33
C VAL A 139 -1.65 5.33 2.29
N LEU A 140 -2.21 4.97 3.44
CA LEU A 140 -3.20 3.91 3.56
C LEU A 140 -4.59 4.49 3.38
N TYR A 141 -5.40 3.88 2.52
CA TYR A 141 -6.78 4.24 2.23
C TYR A 141 -7.75 3.17 2.72
N SER A 142 -8.94 3.62 3.11
CA SER A 142 -10.11 2.78 3.27
C SER A 142 -11.03 3.05 2.09
N ALA A 143 -11.43 1.98 1.40
CA ALA A 143 -12.32 1.99 0.24
C ALA A 143 -13.24 0.76 0.30
N PRO A 144 -14.16 0.68 1.28
CA PRO A 144 -15.12 -0.42 1.37
C PRO A 144 -16.00 -0.47 0.12
N GLY A 145 -16.22 -1.68 -0.39
CA GLY A 145 -17.03 -1.90 -1.61
C GLY A 145 -16.27 -1.68 -2.93
N ALA A 146 -15.06 -1.10 -2.88
CA ALA A 146 -14.21 -0.97 -4.07
C ALA A 146 -13.71 -2.36 -4.49
N VAL A 147 -13.85 -2.69 -5.78
CA VAL A 147 -13.17 -3.85 -6.38
C VAL A 147 -11.77 -3.51 -6.84
N GLU A 148 -11.52 -2.22 -7.09
CA GLU A 148 -10.24 -1.67 -7.49
C GLU A 148 -10.08 -0.27 -6.87
N VAL A 149 -8.86 0.12 -6.53
CA VAL A 149 -8.52 1.51 -6.21
C VAL A 149 -7.61 2.05 -7.32
N ARG A 150 -7.95 3.23 -7.81
CA ARG A 150 -7.22 3.94 -8.87
C ARG A 150 -6.64 5.23 -8.32
N VAL A 151 -5.64 5.73 -9.03
CA VAL A 151 -4.83 6.87 -8.62
C VAL A 151 -4.50 7.70 -9.84
N ASP A 152 -4.89 8.96 -9.77
CA ASP A 152 -4.49 9.99 -10.71
C ASP A 152 -3.56 10.98 -9.99
N LEU A 153 -2.56 11.48 -10.71
CA LEU A 153 -1.51 12.34 -10.16
C LEU A 153 -1.41 13.61 -10.99
N GLU A 154 -1.18 14.73 -10.33
CA GLU A 154 -0.67 15.96 -10.93
C GLU A 154 0.58 16.40 -10.17
N PHE A 155 1.60 16.85 -10.86
CA PHE A 155 2.86 17.26 -10.25
C PHE A 155 3.66 18.18 -11.17
N ALA A 156 4.49 19.02 -10.58
CA ALA A 156 5.52 19.78 -11.30
C ALA A 156 6.86 19.01 -11.32
N ASP A 157 7.57 19.06 -12.43
CA ASP A 157 8.96 18.57 -12.54
C ASP A 157 9.98 19.55 -11.94
N ASP A 158 11.26 19.22 -11.99
CA ASP A 158 12.34 20.00 -11.39
C ASP A 158 12.59 21.37 -12.05
N VAL A 159 12.00 21.61 -13.22
CA VAL A 159 12.03 22.88 -13.93
C VAL A 159 10.67 23.60 -13.93
N GLY A 160 9.66 23.03 -13.27
CA GLY A 160 8.34 23.63 -13.05
C GLY A 160 7.28 23.32 -14.11
N ASN A 161 7.50 22.39 -15.05
CA ASN A 161 6.43 22.00 -15.97
C ASN A 161 5.41 21.10 -15.24
N LEU A 162 4.13 21.34 -15.47
CA LEU A 162 3.05 20.52 -14.92
C LEU A 162 2.79 19.27 -15.76
N TRP A 163 2.65 18.16 -15.06
CA TRP A 163 2.40 16.85 -15.62
C TRP A 163 1.21 16.20 -14.93
N ARG A 164 0.35 15.58 -15.72
CA ARG A 164 -0.76 14.76 -15.24
C ARG A 164 -0.53 13.32 -15.61
N ARG A 165 -0.83 12.40 -14.69
CA ARG A 165 -0.83 10.97 -14.97
C ARG A 165 -2.13 10.36 -14.47
N ARG A 166 -2.95 9.90 -15.40
CA ARG A 166 -4.12 9.09 -15.08
C ARG A 166 -3.75 7.63 -14.83
N HIS A 167 -4.59 6.92 -14.10
CA HIS A 167 -4.44 5.50 -13.82
C HIS A 167 -4.23 4.69 -15.11
N GLY A 168 -3.22 3.81 -15.10
CA GLY A 168 -2.86 2.98 -16.26
C GLY A 168 -2.26 3.74 -17.45
N ARG A 169 -2.07 5.06 -17.37
CA ARG A 169 -1.48 5.89 -18.44
C ARG A 169 -0.07 6.36 -18.08
N GLN A 170 0.67 6.79 -19.10
CA GLN A 170 1.94 7.50 -18.92
C GLN A 170 1.66 8.97 -18.56
N PRO A 171 2.57 9.66 -17.85
CA PRO A 171 2.47 11.08 -17.63
C PRO A 171 2.40 11.86 -18.95
N GLU A 172 1.54 12.86 -19.01
CA GLU A 172 1.36 13.79 -20.12
C GLU A 172 1.45 15.23 -19.61
N PRO A 173 1.96 16.18 -20.41
CA PRO A 173 2.06 17.56 -20.00
C PRO A 173 0.67 18.18 -19.87
N VAL A 174 0.45 18.98 -18.81
CA VAL A 174 -0.78 19.77 -18.66
C VAL A 174 -0.60 21.05 -19.50
N MET A 175 -1.42 21.23 -20.54
CA MET A 175 -1.37 22.46 -21.33
C MET A 175 -2.20 23.55 -20.65
N GLU A 176 -1.65 24.77 -20.53
CA GLU A 176 -2.41 25.92 -20.04
C GLU A 176 -3.65 26.15 -20.93
N GLY A 177 -4.85 25.93 -20.38
CA GLY A 177 -6.12 26.18 -21.07
C GLY A 177 -7.18 25.07 -21.01
N GLU A 178 -6.99 23.98 -20.26
CA GLU A 178 -8.03 22.94 -20.10
C GLU A 178 -9.14 23.26 -19.08
N ASP A 179 -9.07 24.43 -18.42
CA ASP A 179 -10.16 24.96 -17.60
C ASP A 179 -10.92 26.06 -18.36
N SER A 180 -11.91 25.68 -19.17
CA SER A 180 -13.04 26.54 -19.60
C SER A 180 -14.22 25.71 -20.09
#